data_AF-A0A3N9XE03-F1
#
_entry.id   AF-A0A3N9XE03-F1
#
_cell.length_a   1.000
_cell.length_b   1.000
_cell.length_c   1.000
_cell.angle_alpha   90.00
_cell.angle_beta   90.00
_cell.angle_gamma   90.00
#
_symmetry.space_group_name_H-M   'P 1'
#
loop_
_entity.id
_entity.type
_entity.pdbx_description
1 polymer ?
#
loop_
_entity_poly.entity_id
_entity_poly.type
_entity_poly.pdbx_seq_one_letter_code
_entity_poly.pdbx_strand_id
1 'polypeptide(L)'
;MGKPPDLVAAEYALGSVDVERMPWYAADWLADGHDGPALRELAGLDGTDTRLIGELLPDALSEVGVRVPSAAQAADTWLATLAQRLINGEVDERTVSEHASAFVSRHLDLDEIWHSPFTDLHVLVDEWDQDWGRGNQELATTVRQLCRDHISRVPASPGIDLTSLAHGSAEQQTGGLRRLLNAWDFIGVHDPRANVDEYDCLIAPLLARLTKGAGAGDLSEYLSAEIRGHFGMTVSDTETRAFARRLLTWWGTEQGAR
;
A
#
# COMPACT_ATOMS: atom_id res chain seq x y z
N MET A 1 -6.34 21.67 1.57
CA MET A 1 -6.42 21.28 3.00
C MET A 1 -5.31 20.27 3.19
N GLY A 2 -4.37 20.55 4.08
CA GLY A 2 -3.22 19.68 4.33
C GLY A 2 -3.65 18.31 4.83
N LYS A 3 -2.80 17.32 4.61
CA LYS A 3 -3.02 15.96 5.10
C LYS A 3 -2.72 15.91 6.59
N PRO A 4 -3.61 15.39 7.47
CA PRO A 4 -3.36 15.39 8.90
C PRO A 4 -2.15 14.51 9.26
N PRO A 5 -1.33 14.90 10.25
CA PRO A 5 -0.12 14.14 10.61
C PRO A 5 -0.36 12.68 11.01
N ASP A 6 -1.46 12.39 11.73
CA ASP A 6 -1.79 11.01 12.12
C ASP A 6 -2.09 10.11 10.92
N LEU A 7 -2.68 10.68 9.86
CA LEU A 7 -2.89 9.96 8.60
C LEU A 7 -1.55 9.65 7.94
N VAL A 8 -0.65 10.65 7.84
CA VAL A 8 0.68 10.43 7.28
C VAL A 8 1.48 9.41 8.09
N ALA A 9 1.37 9.41 9.42
CA ALA A 9 2.02 8.42 10.28
C ALA A 9 1.53 6.99 10.02
N ALA A 10 0.21 6.80 9.85
CA ALA A 10 -0.36 5.50 9.49
C ALA A 10 0.09 5.05 8.09
N GLU A 11 0.11 5.97 7.12
CA GLU A 11 0.60 5.67 5.78
C GLU A 11 2.07 5.29 5.77
N TYR A 12 2.87 5.95 6.62
CA TYR A 12 4.30 5.71 6.74
C TYR A 12 4.54 4.31 7.31
N ALA A 13 3.82 3.95 8.36
CA ALA A 13 3.85 2.61 8.95
C ALA A 13 3.46 1.51 7.94
N LEU A 14 2.60 1.83 6.97
CA LEU A 14 2.14 0.92 5.91
C LEU A 14 2.99 1.00 4.62
N GLY A 15 4.05 1.81 4.57
CA GLY A 15 4.88 1.96 3.37
C GLY A 15 4.13 2.57 2.17
N SER A 16 3.18 3.46 2.45
CA SER A 16 2.23 4.02 1.47
C SER A 16 2.25 5.55 1.35
N VAL A 17 3.17 6.22 2.05
CA VAL A 17 3.33 7.68 1.98
C VAL A 17 3.70 8.14 0.58
N ASP A 18 3.02 9.17 0.13
CA ASP A 18 3.42 9.97 -1.03
C ASP A 18 4.57 10.89 -0.63
N VAL A 19 5.80 10.38 -0.77
CA VAL A 19 7.04 11.07 -0.39
C VAL A 19 7.23 12.37 -1.18
N GLU A 20 6.78 12.45 -2.43
CA GLU A 20 6.94 13.64 -3.28
C GLU A 20 6.10 14.82 -2.75
N ARG A 21 4.94 14.53 -2.15
CA ARG A 21 4.08 15.56 -1.54
C ARG A 21 4.41 15.88 -0.09
N MET A 22 5.31 15.13 0.54
CA MET A 22 5.63 15.34 1.96
C MET A 22 6.09 16.76 2.30
N PRO A 23 6.96 17.42 1.50
CA PRO A 23 7.35 18.79 1.81
C PRO A 23 6.17 19.76 1.86
N TRP A 24 5.16 19.53 1.02
CA TRP A 24 3.94 20.34 1.01
C TRP A 24 3.09 20.11 2.27
N TYR A 25 2.93 18.86 2.70
CA TYR A 25 2.23 18.55 3.97
C TYR A 25 2.97 19.12 5.18
N ALA A 26 4.29 19.02 5.19
CA ALA A 26 5.13 19.60 6.25
C ALA A 26 4.99 21.13 6.32
N ALA A 27 4.93 21.81 5.17
CA ALA A 27 4.69 23.24 5.10
C ALA A 27 3.30 23.63 5.64
N ASP A 28 2.27 22.83 5.34
CA ASP A 28 0.93 23.03 5.91
C ASP A 28 0.94 22.86 7.44
N TRP A 29 1.65 21.87 7.99
CA TRP A 29 1.77 21.69 9.43
C TRP A 29 2.48 22.85 10.13
N LEU A 30 3.52 23.42 9.49
CA LEU A 30 4.15 24.65 9.96
C LEU A 30 3.17 25.84 9.98
N ALA A 31 2.36 25.96 8.92
CA ALA A 31 1.34 27.00 8.83
C ALA A 31 0.24 26.85 9.89
N ASP A 32 -0.07 25.61 10.28
CA ASP A 32 -1.01 25.27 11.36
C ASP A 32 -0.43 25.48 12.77
N GLY A 33 0.83 25.92 12.87
CA GLY A 33 1.46 26.33 14.13
C GLY A 33 2.32 25.25 14.80
N HIS A 34 2.53 24.12 14.14
CA HIS A 34 3.58 23.19 14.54
C HIS A 34 4.96 23.75 14.19
N ASP A 35 5.99 23.32 14.91
CA ASP A 35 7.33 23.82 14.68
C ASP A 35 8.39 22.86 15.22
N GLY A 36 9.48 22.71 14.47
CA GLY A 36 10.60 21.86 14.83
C GLY A 36 11.65 21.80 13.71
N PRO A 37 12.92 21.50 14.05
CA PRO A 37 14.01 21.47 13.08
C PRO A 37 13.76 20.47 11.94
N ALA A 38 13.35 19.23 12.24
CA ALA A 38 13.12 18.23 11.20
C ALA A 38 11.92 18.61 10.31
N LEU A 39 10.87 19.17 10.92
CA LEU A 39 9.69 19.64 10.19
C LEU A 39 10.02 20.80 9.22
N ARG A 40 10.83 21.78 9.65
CA ARG A 40 11.27 22.88 8.78
C ARG A 40 12.16 22.41 7.65
N GLU A 41 13.06 21.48 7.93
CA GLU A 41 13.94 20.91 6.92
C GLU A 41 13.12 20.14 5.88
N LEU A 42 12.20 19.28 6.33
CA LEU A 42 11.29 18.53 5.46
C LEU A 42 10.43 19.45 4.58
N ALA A 43 9.89 20.53 5.14
CA ALA A 43 9.11 21.53 4.39
C ALA A 43 9.94 22.33 3.36
N GLY A 44 11.26 22.38 3.54
CA GLY A 44 12.18 23.07 2.65
C GLY A 44 12.65 22.24 1.45
N LEU A 45 12.32 20.94 1.41
CA LEU A 45 12.69 20.06 0.31
C LEU A 45 11.80 20.27 -0.92
N ASP A 46 12.30 19.88 -2.09
CA ASP A 46 11.58 19.97 -3.37
C ASP A 46 10.80 18.69 -3.74
N GLY A 47 10.83 17.68 -2.86
CA GLY A 47 10.16 16.39 -3.05
C GLY A 47 10.95 15.36 -3.83
N THR A 48 12.15 15.69 -4.33
CA THR A 48 12.95 14.79 -5.18
C THR A 48 13.89 13.86 -4.40
N ASP A 49 14.42 14.30 -3.26
CA ASP A 49 15.24 13.46 -2.37
C ASP A 49 14.36 12.61 -1.46
N THR A 50 13.78 11.54 -2.03
CA THR A 50 12.87 10.62 -1.34
C THR A 50 13.51 9.94 -0.13
N ARG A 51 14.84 9.74 -0.16
CA ARG A 51 15.61 9.20 0.96
C ARG A 51 15.63 10.17 2.14
N LEU A 52 16.03 11.42 1.91
CA LEU A 52 16.08 12.43 2.97
C LEU A 52 14.68 12.67 3.56
N ILE A 53 13.64 12.62 2.73
CA ILE A 53 12.24 12.68 3.19
C ILE A 53 11.93 11.52 4.14
N GLY A 54 12.30 10.29 3.79
CA GLY A 54 12.11 9.11 4.63
C GLY A 54 12.88 9.16 5.95
N GLU A 55 14.06 9.79 5.97
CA GLU A 55 14.89 9.99 7.16
C GLU A 55 14.31 11.04 8.11
N LEU A 56 13.81 12.16 7.58
CA LEU A 56 13.28 13.27 8.37
C LEU A 56 11.85 13.04 8.88
N LEU A 57 11.05 12.23 8.16
CA LEU A 57 9.63 12.08 8.44
C LEU A 57 9.31 11.57 9.86
N PRO A 58 9.99 10.54 10.42
CA PRO A 58 9.72 10.10 11.79
C PRO A 58 9.96 11.20 12.84
N ASP A 59 11.02 11.98 12.67
CA ASP A 59 11.35 13.08 13.58
C ASP A 59 10.37 14.24 13.43
N ALA A 60 9.99 14.59 12.19
CA ALA A 60 8.96 15.59 11.93
C ALA A 60 7.59 15.20 12.52
N LEU A 61 7.20 13.92 12.43
CA LEU A 61 5.98 13.40 13.05
C LEU A 61 6.05 13.48 14.59
N SER A 62 7.21 13.18 15.17
CA SER A 62 7.45 13.32 16.61
C SER A 62 7.34 14.78 17.08
N GLU A 63 7.88 15.73 16.30
CA GLU A 63 7.81 17.17 16.57
C GLU A 63 6.38 17.72 16.54
N VAL A 64 5.52 17.20 15.66
CA VAL A 64 4.08 17.54 15.65
C VAL A 64 3.26 16.78 16.71
N GLY A 65 3.91 15.96 17.54
CA GLY A 65 3.29 15.23 18.64
C GLY A 65 2.65 13.90 18.25
N VAL A 66 2.92 13.40 17.04
CA VAL A 66 2.38 12.14 16.52
C VAL A 66 3.42 11.03 16.63
N ARG A 67 2.99 9.88 17.15
CA ARG A 67 3.82 8.68 17.15
C ARG A 67 3.47 7.84 15.94
N VAL A 68 4.50 7.37 15.23
CA VAL A 68 4.34 6.37 14.17
C VAL A 68 3.82 5.06 14.79
N PRO A 69 2.64 4.56 14.39
CA PRO A 69 2.14 3.27 14.84
C PRO A 69 2.96 2.12 14.23
N SER A 70 2.84 0.90 14.77
CA SER A 70 3.30 -0.28 14.04
C SER A 70 2.43 -0.54 12.80
N ALA A 71 2.94 -1.34 11.86
CA ALA A 71 2.17 -1.74 10.68
C ALA A 71 0.84 -2.44 11.07
N ALA A 72 0.90 -3.36 12.05
CA ALA A 72 -0.31 -4.00 12.61
C ALA A 72 -1.31 -2.99 13.19
N GLN A 73 -0.84 -1.99 13.96
CA GLN A 73 -1.71 -0.98 14.56
C GLN A 73 -2.37 -0.07 13.51
N ALA A 74 -1.61 0.32 12.47
CA ALA A 74 -2.12 1.10 11.35
C ALA A 74 -3.18 0.31 10.57
N ALA A 75 -2.90 -0.96 10.27
CA ALA A 75 -3.84 -1.87 9.60
C ALA A 75 -5.12 -2.04 10.43
N ASP A 76 -4.99 -2.36 11.73
CA ASP A 76 -6.14 -2.53 12.62
C ASP A 76 -7.04 -1.29 12.67
N THR A 77 -6.44 -0.10 12.69
CA THR A 77 -7.16 1.18 12.67
C THR A 77 -7.86 1.42 11.33
N TRP A 78 -7.20 1.08 10.22
CA TRP A 78 -7.79 1.13 8.89
C TRP A 78 -9.02 0.22 8.81
N LEU A 79 -8.93 -1.02 9.29
CA LEU A 79 -10.05 -1.96 9.27
C LEU A 79 -11.16 -1.53 10.22
N ALA A 80 -10.85 -0.99 11.40
CA ALA A 80 -11.85 -0.46 12.31
C ALA A 80 -12.66 0.69 11.66
N THR A 81 -11.99 1.54 10.87
CA THR A 81 -12.65 2.61 10.10
C THR A 81 -13.59 2.04 9.04
N LEU A 82 -13.13 1.07 8.25
CA LEU A 82 -13.94 0.39 7.23
C LEU A 82 -15.14 -0.37 7.84
N ALA A 83 -14.91 -1.06 8.95
CA ALA A 83 -15.95 -1.76 9.70
C ALA A 83 -17.01 -0.79 10.27
N GLN A 84 -16.62 0.42 10.68
CA GLN A 84 -17.55 1.41 11.19
C GLN A 84 -18.47 1.92 10.07
N ARG A 85 -17.93 2.10 8.86
CA ARG A 85 -18.71 2.45 7.66
C ARG A 85 -19.72 1.37 7.31
N LEU A 86 -19.38 0.09 7.46
CA LEU A 86 -20.32 -1.02 7.32
C LEU A 86 -21.46 -0.92 8.35
N ILE A 87 -21.13 -0.66 9.62
CA ILE A 87 -22.13 -0.51 10.69
C ILE A 87 -23.06 0.69 10.41
N ASN A 88 -22.51 1.77 9.87
CA ASN A 88 -23.27 2.96 9.49
C ASN A 88 -24.10 2.76 8.22
N GLY A 89 -23.91 1.66 7.49
CA GLY A 89 -24.60 1.37 6.22
C GLY A 89 -24.07 2.18 5.03
N GLU A 90 -22.84 2.70 5.12
CA GLU A 90 -22.19 3.46 4.05
C GLU A 90 -21.51 2.57 3.00
N VAL A 91 -21.17 1.34 3.39
CA VAL A 91 -20.62 0.29 2.54
C VAL A 91 -21.32 -1.02 2.86
N ASP A 92 -21.35 -1.96 1.91
CA ASP A 92 -21.88 -3.31 2.13
C ASP A 92 -20.77 -4.31 2.48
N GLU A 93 -21.16 -5.54 2.83
CA GLU A 93 -20.23 -6.57 3.30
C GLU A 93 -19.26 -7.01 2.21
N ARG A 94 -19.71 -7.02 0.96
CA ARG A 94 -18.87 -7.35 -0.18
C ARG A 94 -17.77 -6.31 -0.34
N THR A 95 -18.15 -5.04 -0.32
CA THR A 95 -17.23 -3.91 -0.40
C THR A 95 -16.16 -4.01 0.69
N VAL A 96 -16.52 -4.42 1.91
CA VAL A 96 -15.55 -4.63 3.00
C VAL A 96 -14.56 -5.75 2.67
N SER A 97 -15.03 -6.93 2.23
CA SER A 97 -14.15 -8.03 1.82
C SER A 97 -13.22 -7.64 0.67
N GLU A 98 -13.73 -6.93 -0.34
CA GLU A 98 -12.95 -6.45 -1.48
C GLU A 98 -11.86 -5.47 -1.04
N HIS A 99 -12.20 -4.48 -0.19
CA HIS A 99 -11.23 -3.53 0.33
C HIS A 99 -10.18 -4.20 1.22
N ALA A 100 -10.58 -5.13 2.09
CA ALA A 100 -9.67 -5.87 2.95
C ALA A 100 -8.73 -6.76 2.13
N SER A 101 -9.26 -7.45 1.12
CA SER A 101 -8.46 -8.25 0.20
C SER A 101 -7.46 -7.41 -0.58
N ALA A 102 -7.89 -6.26 -1.11
CA ALA A 102 -7.01 -5.33 -1.81
C ALA A 102 -5.96 -4.73 -0.85
N PHE A 103 -6.31 -4.45 0.40
CA PHE A 103 -5.37 -4.00 1.41
C PHE A 103 -4.28 -5.06 1.66
N VAL A 104 -4.66 -6.31 1.97
CA VAL A 104 -3.72 -7.42 2.17
C VAL A 104 -2.83 -7.63 0.94
N SER A 105 -3.41 -7.57 -0.26
CA SER A 105 -2.68 -7.73 -1.52
C SER A 105 -1.67 -6.60 -1.80
N ARG A 106 -1.93 -5.39 -1.30
CA ARG A 106 -1.01 -4.25 -1.41
C ARG A 106 0.16 -4.29 -0.42
N HIS A 107 0.01 -5.07 0.65
CA HIS A 107 0.90 -5.13 1.80
C HIS A 107 1.39 -6.57 2.05
N LEU A 108 1.58 -7.36 0.98
CA LEU A 108 2.04 -8.76 1.02
C LEU A 108 3.38 -8.94 1.74
N ASP A 109 4.20 -7.89 1.79
CA ASP A 109 5.51 -7.80 2.43
C ASP A 109 5.43 -7.60 3.96
N LEU A 110 4.26 -7.26 4.49
CA LEU A 110 4.06 -7.03 5.91
C LEU A 110 3.48 -8.29 6.56
N ASP A 111 4.34 -9.20 7.04
CA ASP A 111 3.92 -10.41 7.77
C ASP A 111 3.00 -10.09 8.97
N GLU A 112 3.19 -8.92 9.57
CA GLU A 112 2.39 -8.41 10.70
C GLU A 112 0.91 -8.24 10.41
N ILE A 113 0.47 -8.12 9.14
CA ILE A 113 -0.95 -7.92 8.79
C ILE A 113 -1.67 -9.24 8.46
N TRP A 114 -0.92 -10.34 8.35
CA TRP A 114 -1.45 -11.66 7.99
C TRP A 114 -2.04 -12.40 9.20
N HIS A 115 -3.05 -11.80 9.81
CA HIS A 115 -3.82 -12.40 10.90
C HIS A 115 -5.32 -12.17 10.72
N SER A 116 -6.14 -12.91 11.47
CA SER A 116 -7.56 -12.62 11.56
C SER A 116 -7.77 -11.22 12.16
N PRO A 117 -8.70 -10.40 11.63
CA PRO A 117 -9.70 -10.74 10.60
C PRO A 117 -9.26 -10.52 9.14
N PHE A 118 -8.06 -10.01 8.86
CA PHE A 118 -7.59 -9.72 7.49
C PHE A 118 -7.51 -10.97 6.61
N THR A 119 -6.91 -12.04 7.12
CA THR A 119 -6.84 -13.33 6.41
C THR A 119 -8.22 -13.85 6.06
N ASP A 120 -9.17 -13.75 6.99
CA ASP A 120 -10.50 -14.29 6.84
C ASP A 120 -11.31 -13.47 5.82
N LEU A 121 -11.22 -12.14 5.89
CA LEU A 121 -11.85 -11.23 4.92
C LEU A 121 -11.27 -11.37 3.51
N HIS A 122 -9.95 -11.60 3.41
CA HIS A 122 -9.29 -11.86 2.13
C HIS A 122 -9.79 -13.15 1.49
N VAL A 123 -9.90 -14.25 2.26
CA VAL A 123 -10.43 -15.53 1.76
C VAL A 123 -11.89 -15.42 1.34
N LEU A 124 -12.71 -14.67 2.09
CA LEU A 124 -14.14 -14.48 1.78
C LEU A 124 -14.36 -13.82 0.41
N VAL A 125 -13.39 -13.05 -0.10
CA VAL A 125 -13.55 -12.36 -1.39
C VAL A 125 -13.80 -13.34 -2.54
N ASP A 126 -13.12 -14.50 -2.50
CA ASP A 126 -13.15 -15.50 -3.55
C ASP A 126 -14.41 -16.35 -3.53
N GLU A 127 -15.19 -16.32 -2.43
CA GLU A 127 -16.45 -17.07 -2.29
C GLU A 127 -17.66 -16.30 -2.83
N TRP A 128 -17.57 -14.97 -3.00
CA TRP A 128 -18.69 -14.17 -3.51
C TRP A 128 -19.04 -14.52 -4.95
N ASP A 129 -20.35 -14.63 -5.23
CA ASP A 129 -20.94 -14.96 -6.55
C ASP A 129 -20.46 -16.27 -7.17
N GLN A 130 -19.85 -17.14 -6.37
CA GLN A 130 -19.48 -18.48 -6.82
C GLN A 130 -20.59 -19.48 -6.52
N ASP A 131 -20.71 -20.49 -7.38
CA ASP A 131 -21.61 -21.64 -7.17
C ASP A 131 -21.07 -22.65 -6.13
N TRP A 132 -19.97 -22.33 -5.44
CA TRP A 132 -19.33 -23.16 -4.44
C TRP A 132 -19.04 -22.34 -3.17
N GLY A 133 -19.08 -23.00 -2.01
CA GLY A 133 -18.85 -22.34 -0.71
C GLY A 133 -20.13 -21.87 -0.03
N ARG A 134 -20.01 -20.80 0.78
CA ARG A 134 -21.13 -20.21 1.53
C ARG A 134 -22.01 -19.37 0.62
N GLY A 135 -23.31 -19.34 0.91
CA GLY A 135 -24.23 -18.44 0.19
C GLY A 135 -23.99 -16.97 0.56
N ASN A 136 -24.32 -16.03 -0.33
CA ASN A 136 -24.12 -14.59 -0.12
C ASN A 136 -24.67 -14.07 1.23
N GLN A 137 -25.79 -14.61 1.72
CA GLN A 137 -26.34 -14.22 3.03
C GLN A 137 -25.47 -14.69 4.22
N GLU A 138 -24.84 -15.85 4.11
CA GLU A 138 -23.94 -16.40 5.11
C GLU A 138 -22.58 -15.68 5.09
N LEU A 139 -22.07 -15.36 3.91
CA LEU A 139 -20.89 -14.51 3.73
C LEU A 139 -21.11 -13.13 4.37
N ALA A 140 -22.23 -12.48 4.07
CA ALA A 140 -22.58 -11.18 4.66
C ALA A 140 -22.67 -11.24 6.20
N THR A 141 -23.27 -12.32 6.72
CA THR A 141 -23.35 -12.54 8.17
C THR A 141 -21.97 -12.69 8.79
N THR A 142 -21.06 -13.40 8.11
CA THR A 142 -19.68 -13.61 8.56
C THR A 142 -18.89 -12.29 8.57
N VAL A 143 -18.93 -11.50 7.49
CA VAL A 143 -18.25 -10.21 7.40
C VAL A 143 -18.72 -9.26 8.51
N ARG A 144 -20.04 -9.15 8.73
CA ARG A 144 -20.59 -8.34 9.84
C ARG A 144 -20.06 -8.79 11.19
N GLN A 145 -19.97 -10.10 11.43
CA GLN A 145 -19.49 -10.63 12.70
C GLN A 145 -18.00 -10.29 12.90
N LEU A 146 -17.16 -10.52 11.90
CA LEU A 146 -15.74 -10.16 11.93
C LEU A 146 -15.54 -8.66 12.20
N CYS A 147 -16.32 -7.80 11.53
CA CYS A 147 -16.26 -6.35 11.72
C CYS A 147 -16.67 -5.91 13.13
N ARG A 148 -17.73 -6.50 13.70
CA ARG A 148 -18.18 -6.21 15.06
C ARG A 148 -17.17 -6.66 16.11
N ASP A 149 -16.64 -7.87 15.93
CA ASP A 149 -15.63 -8.43 16.83
C ASP A 149 -14.35 -7.60 16.78
N HIS A 150 -13.96 -7.12 15.59
CA HIS A 150 -12.82 -6.22 15.42
C HIS A 150 -13.02 -4.89 16.14
N ILE A 151 -14.13 -4.18 15.90
CA ILE A 151 -14.42 -2.90 16.55
C ILE A 151 -14.50 -3.01 18.07
N SER A 152 -14.96 -4.15 18.59
CA SER A 152 -15.00 -4.40 20.04
C SER A 152 -13.60 -4.44 20.68
N ARG A 153 -12.57 -4.80 19.90
CA ARG A 153 -11.17 -4.86 20.32
C ARG A 153 -10.40 -3.58 20.00
N VAL A 154 -10.64 -3.02 18.81
CA VAL A 154 -9.96 -1.84 18.28
C VAL A 154 -11.02 -0.84 17.84
N PRO A 155 -11.33 0.18 18.66
CA PRO A 155 -12.29 1.20 18.27
C PRO A 155 -11.71 2.02 17.10
N ALA A 156 -12.58 2.44 16.17
CA ALA A 156 -12.18 3.37 15.12
C ALA A 156 -11.70 4.68 15.74
N SER A 157 -10.61 5.25 15.19
CA SER A 157 -10.14 6.57 15.60
C SER A 157 -11.06 7.65 15.04
N PRO A 158 -11.71 8.48 15.88
CA PRO A 158 -12.60 9.51 15.40
C PRO A 158 -11.80 10.60 14.67
N GLY A 159 -12.12 10.84 13.39
CA GLY A 159 -11.62 11.99 12.63
C GLY A 159 -10.54 11.70 11.58
N ILE A 160 -10.05 10.47 11.46
CA ILE A 160 -9.09 10.09 10.41
C ILE A 160 -9.78 9.17 9.40
N ASP A 161 -9.99 9.67 8.18
CA ASP A 161 -10.44 8.84 7.07
C ASP A 161 -9.26 8.12 6.41
N LEU A 162 -8.90 6.95 6.95
CA LEU A 162 -7.87 6.08 6.36
C LEU A 162 -8.35 5.35 5.10
N THR A 163 -9.61 5.50 4.67
CA THR A 163 -10.13 4.73 3.53
C THR A 163 -9.68 5.29 2.18
N SER A 164 -9.12 6.51 2.12
CA SER A 164 -8.46 7.04 0.92
C SER A 164 -7.23 6.22 0.51
N LEU A 165 -6.65 5.43 1.43
CA LEU A 165 -5.51 4.54 1.16
C LEU A 165 -5.81 3.42 0.15
N ALA A 166 -7.09 3.17 -0.13
CA ALA A 166 -7.53 2.12 -1.04
C ALA A 166 -7.89 2.60 -2.45
N HIS A 167 -7.89 3.92 -2.74
CA HIS A 167 -8.46 4.45 -4.00
C HIS A 167 -7.46 4.54 -5.17
N GLY A 168 -7.55 3.54 -6.06
CA GLY A 168 -6.79 3.31 -7.31
C GLY A 168 -6.49 4.54 -8.17
N SER A 169 -5.32 5.18 -7.98
CA SER A 169 -4.79 6.23 -8.86
C SER A 169 -3.54 5.77 -9.64
N ALA A 170 -3.16 6.48 -10.71
CA ALA A 170 -1.92 6.23 -11.46
C ALA A 170 -0.66 6.35 -10.59
N GLU A 171 -0.66 7.21 -9.57
CA GLU A 171 0.40 7.31 -8.56
C GLU A 171 0.48 6.00 -7.73
N GLN A 172 -0.66 5.33 -7.53
CA GLN A 172 -0.75 4.07 -6.79
C GLN A 172 -0.28 2.86 -7.61
N GLN A 173 -0.47 2.88 -8.93
CA GLN A 173 0.10 1.87 -9.84
C GLN A 173 1.63 1.96 -9.85
N THR A 174 2.15 3.19 -9.88
CA THR A 174 3.58 3.47 -9.73
C THR A 174 4.09 2.98 -8.37
N GLY A 175 3.45 3.35 -7.27
CA GLY A 175 3.86 2.94 -5.93
C GLY A 175 3.78 1.43 -5.67
N GLY A 176 2.72 0.77 -6.15
CA GLY A 176 2.56 -0.68 -6.05
C GLY A 176 3.62 -1.43 -6.85
N LEU A 177 3.91 -0.97 -8.07
CA LEU A 177 4.97 -1.55 -8.88
C LEU A 177 6.36 -1.32 -8.28
N ARG A 178 6.61 -0.11 -7.76
CA ARG A 178 7.85 0.21 -7.03
C ARG A 178 8.08 -0.76 -5.87
N ARG A 179 7.05 -1.01 -5.05
CA ARG A 179 7.13 -1.99 -3.95
C ARG A 179 7.44 -3.40 -4.43
N LEU A 180 6.81 -3.86 -5.51
CA LEU A 180 7.10 -5.19 -6.07
C LEU A 180 8.55 -5.31 -6.55
N LEU A 181 9.07 -4.29 -7.22
CA LEU A 181 10.44 -4.26 -7.71
C LEU A 181 11.46 -4.22 -6.56
N ASN A 182 11.22 -3.35 -5.57
CA ASN A 182 12.00 -3.27 -4.34
C ASN A 182 12.01 -4.59 -3.56
N ALA A 183 10.88 -5.30 -3.48
CA ALA A 183 10.80 -6.60 -2.82
C ALA A 183 11.45 -7.74 -3.64
N TRP A 184 11.63 -7.57 -4.94
CA TRP A 184 12.38 -8.52 -5.76
C TRP A 184 13.87 -8.33 -5.59
N ASP A 185 14.33 -7.09 -5.47
CA ASP A 185 15.72 -6.72 -5.13
C ASP A 185 16.77 -7.52 -5.92
N PHE A 186 16.61 -7.63 -7.24
CA PHE A 186 17.50 -8.49 -8.05
C PHE A 186 18.96 -7.98 -8.10
N ILE A 187 19.20 -6.75 -7.66
CA ILE A 187 20.55 -6.16 -7.53
C ILE A 187 21.11 -6.42 -6.12
N GLY A 188 20.25 -6.63 -5.10
CA GLY A 188 20.65 -6.88 -3.72
C GLY A 188 21.02 -5.61 -2.96
N VAL A 189 20.45 -4.47 -3.34
CA VAL A 189 20.78 -3.13 -2.83
C VAL A 189 19.58 -2.43 -2.21
N HIS A 190 18.40 -3.06 -2.21
CA HIS A 190 17.22 -2.47 -1.63
C HIS A 190 17.40 -2.29 -0.12
N ASP A 191 17.43 -1.03 0.28
CA ASP A 191 17.26 -0.60 1.66
C ASP A 191 15.99 0.26 1.69
N PRO A 192 14.94 -0.15 2.44
CA PRO A 192 13.70 0.62 2.58
C PRO A 192 13.92 2.07 3.05
N ARG A 193 15.09 2.37 3.63
CA ARG A 193 15.46 3.70 4.14
C ARG A 193 16.41 4.46 3.24
N ALA A 194 17.13 3.80 2.33
CA ALA A 194 18.22 4.42 1.57
C ALA A 194 18.03 4.42 0.04
N ASN A 195 17.44 3.37 -0.53
CA ASN A 195 17.50 3.08 -1.97
C ASN A 195 16.13 2.59 -2.48
N VAL A 196 15.14 3.49 -2.49
CA VAL A 196 13.74 3.16 -2.82
C VAL A 196 13.42 3.31 -4.31
N ASP A 197 14.28 3.99 -5.06
CA ASP A 197 14.09 4.44 -6.45
C ASP A 197 15.00 3.73 -7.47
N GLU A 198 15.92 2.86 -7.02
CA GLU A 198 16.87 2.12 -7.88
C GLU A 198 16.21 1.35 -9.03
N TYR A 199 14.95 0.96 -8.86
CA TYR A 199 14.17 0.24 -9.86
C TYR A 199 13.15 1.11 -10.62
N ASP A 200 13.11 2.41 -10.37
CA ASP A 200 12.07 3.30 -10.93
C ASP A 200 12.12 3.38 -12.45
N CYS A 201 13.30 3.19 -13.03
CA CYS A 201 13.46 3.14 -14.49
C CYS A 201 12.68 1.99 -15.15
N LEU A 202 12.33 0.94 -14.40
CA LEU A 202 11.53 -0.19 -14.87
C LEU A 202 10.02 0.07 -14.76
N ILE A 203 9.58 1.03 -13.95
CA ILE A 203 8.17 1.24 -13.62
C ILE A 203 7.35 1.62 -14.85
N ALA A 204 7.69 2.74 -15.50
CA ALA A 204 6.90 3.23 -16.64
C ALA A 204 6.87 2.23 -17.82
N PRO A 205 7.98 1.59 -18.22
CA PRO A 205 7.97 0.57 -19.26
C PRO A 205 7.13 -0.67 -18.93
N LEU A 206 7.09 -1.10 -17.66
CA LEU A 206 6.30 -2.25 -17.22
C LEU A 206 4.81 -1.92 -17.16
N LEU A 207 4.42 -0.76 -16.61
CA LEU A 207 3.02 -0.31 -16.62
C LEU A 207 2.48 -0.17 -18.04
N ALA A 208 3.28 0.36 -18.96
CA ALA A 208 2.89 0.47 -20.37
C ALA A 208 2.64 -0.90 -21.02
N ARG A 209 3.39 -1.93 -20.64
CA ARG A 209 3.22 -3.31 -21.13
C ARG A 209 2.00 -3.98 -20.52
N LEU A 210 1.82 -3.85 -19.21
CA LEU A 210 0.65 -4.37 -18.50
C LEU A 210 -0.66 -3.75 -19.02
N THR A 211 -0.67 -2.45 -19.27
CA THR A 211 -1.82 -1.73 -19.87
C THR A 211 -2.14 -2.23 -21.29
N LYS A 212 -1.14 -2.70 -22.04
CA LYS A 212 -1.30 -3.29 -23.37
C LYS A 212 -1.65 -4.78 -23.34
N GLY A 213 -1.79 -5.38 -22.16
CA GLY A 213 -2.14 -6.80 -21.99
C GLY A 213 -0.97 -7.77 -22.20
N ALA A 214 0.26 -7.34 -21.92
CA ALA A 214 1.44 -8.21 -22.02
C ALA A 214 1.30 -9.45 -21.13
N GLY A 215 1.72 -10.61 -21.64
CA GLY A 215 1.72 -11.87 -20.91
C GLY A 215 3.01 -12.11 -20.10
N ALA A 216 3.04 -13.21 -19.35
CA ALA A 216 4.18 -13.54 -18.47
C ALA A 216 5.48 -13.74 -19.26
N GLY A 217 5.38 -14.27 -20.49
CA GLY A 217 6.51 -14.44 -21.40
C GLY A 217 7.10 -13.10 -21.82
N ASP A 218 6.26 -12.18 -22.31
CA ASP A 218 6.68 -10.85 -22.77
C ASP A 218 7.34 -10.03 -21.66
N LEU A 219 6.77 -10.09 -20.45
CA LEU A 219 7.31 -9.40 -19.28
C LEU A 219 8.66 -10.01 -18.86
N SER A 220 8.76 -11.34 -18.82
CA SER A 220 10.00 -12.02 -18.47
C SER A 220 11.12 -11.75 -19.49
N GLU A 221 10.79 -11.76 -20.78
CA GLU A 221 11.76 -11.47 -21.84
C GLU A 221 12.25 -10.02 -21.76
N TYR A 222 11.33 -9.07 -21.55
CA TYR A 222 11.68 -7.68 -21.33
C TYR A 222 12.61 -7.50 -20.12
N LEU A 223 12.25 -8.06 -18.96
CA LEU A 223 13.06 -7.96 -17.75
C LEU A 223 14.45 -8.57 -17.94
N SER A 224 14.55 -9.77 -18.53
CA SER A 224 15.85 -10.40 -18.81
C SER A 224 16.70 -9.55 -19.76
N ALA A 225 16.10 -8.90 -20.76
CA ALA A 225 16.80 -8.03 -21.69
C ALA A 225 17.25 -6.71 -21.04
N GLU A 226 16.38 -6.09 -20.25
CA GLU A 226 16.64 -4.81 -19.57
C GLU A 226 17.71 -4.98 -18.48
N ILE A 227 17.62 -6.03 -17.66
CA ILE A 227 18.63 -6.34 -16.62
C ILE A 227 20.01 -6.57 -17.25
N ARG A 228 20.05 -7.27 -18.38
CA ARG A 228 21.31 -7.50 -19.10
C ARG A 228 21.86 -6.24 -19.76
N GLY A 229 21.01 -5.48 -20.43
CA GLY A 229 21.42 -4.32 -21.22
C GLY A 229 21.70 -3.08 -20.38
N HIS A 230 20.81 -2.78 -19.44
CA HIS A 230 20.81 -1.54 -18.67
C HIS A 230 21.63 -1.70 -17.38
N PHE A 231 21.46 -2.80 -16.65
CA PHE A 231 22.15 -3.02 -15.38
C PHE A 231 23.46 -3.82 -15.54
N GLY A 232 23.72 -4.38 -16.72
CA GLY A 232 24.95 -5.15 -17.00
C GLY A 232 25.02 -6.47 -16.23
N MET A 233 23.89 -6.98 -15.75
CA MET A 233 23.79 -8.17 -14.90
C MET A 233 23.03 -9.30 -15.59
N THR A 234 23.11 -10.50 -15.04
CA THR A 234 22.29 -11.63 -15.49
C THR A 234 21.54 -12.21 -14.32
N VAL A 235 20.22 -12.21 -14.43
CA VAL A 235 19.31 -12.90 -13.51
C VAL A 235 18.80 -14.16 -14.22
N SER A 236 18.49 -15.20 -13.45
CA SER A 236 18.08 -16.47 -14.04
C SER A 236 16.71 -16.35 -14.74
N ASP A 237 16.53 -17.06 -15.85
CA ASP A 237 15.24 -17.08 -16.56
C ASP A 237 14.10 -17.64 -15.70
N THR A 238 14.40 -18.46 -14.68
CA THR A 238 13.41 -18.95 -13.73
C THR A 238 12.93 -17.83 -12.82
N GLU A 239 13.84 -16.97 -12.39
CA GLU A 239 13.57 -15.86 -11.48
C GLU A 239 12.82 -14.72 -12.18
N THR A 240 13.23 -14.32 -13.40
CA THR A 240 12.49 -13.32 -14.18
C THR A 240 11.09 -13.79 -14.54
N ARG A 241 10.90 -15.09 -14.82
CA ARG A 241 9.56 -15.69 -15.03
C ARG A 241 8.72 -15.73 -13.76
N ALA A 242 9.33 -16.03 -12.61
CA ALA A 242 8.62 -16.03 -11.33
C ALA A 242 8.13 -14.62 -10.99
N PHE A 243 8.99 -13.60 -11.16
CA PHE A 243 8.62 -12.21 -10.94
C PHE A 243 7.54 -11.74 -11.93
N ALA A 244 7.66 -12.07 -13.22
CA ALA A 244 6.65 -11.72 -14.22
C ALA A 244 5.25 -12.30 -13.90
N ARG A 245 5.18 -13.50 -13.33
CA ARG A 245 3.91 -14.08 -12.86
C ARG A 245 3.37 -13.32 -11.65
N ARG A 246 4.21 -13.00 -10.68
CA ARG A 246 3.84 -12.19 -9.51
C ARG A 246 3.29 -10.83 -9.93
N LEU A 247 3.92 -10.20 -10.92
CA LEU A 247 3.49 -8.92 -11.49
C LEU A 247 2.10 -9.01 -12.15
N LEU A 248 1.81 -10.10 -12.87
CA LEU A 248 0.49 -10.31 -13.48
C LEU A 248 -0.60 -10.62 -12.46
N THR A 249 -0.28 -11.38 -11.43
CA THR A 249 -1.22 -11.62 -10.32
C THR A 249 -1.61 -10.29 -9.69
N TRP A 250 -0.63 -9.43 -9.38
CA TRP A 250 -0.88 -8.10 -8.83
C TRP A 250 -1.68 -7.20 -9.80
N TRP A 251 -1.33 -7.18 -11.10
CA TRP A 251 -2.06 -6.38 -12.08
C TRP A 251 -3.51 -6.83 -12.26
N GLY A 252 -3.77 -8.13 -12.18
CA GLY A 252 -5.11 -8.71 -12.22
C GLY A 252 -5.96 -8.27 -11.02
N THR A 253 -5.38 -8.23 -9.82
CA THR A 253 -6.07 -7.73 -8.61
C THR A 253 -6.40 -6.23 -8.70
N GLU A 254 -5.52 -5.42 -9.31
CA GLU A 254 -5.75 -3.98 -9.50
C GLU A 254 -6.84 -3.67 -10.55
N GLN A 255 -6.99 -4.51 -11.58
CA GLN A 255 -7.99 -4.32 -12.64
C GLN A 255 -9.37 -4.86 -12.25
N GLY A 256 -9.44 -5.88 -11.39
CA GLY A 256 -10.71 -6.41 -10.86
C GLY A 256 -11.36 -5.52 -9.79
N ALA A 257 -10.64 -4.53 -9.27
CA ALA A 257 -11.13 -3.53 -8.32
C ALA A 257 -11.68 -2.25 -8.98
N ARG A 258 -11.86 -2.24 -10.31
CA ARG A 258 -12.49 -1.16 -11.11
C ARG A 258 -13.84 -1.59 -11.63
#